data_AF-A0A6V8SRD7-F1
#
_entry.id   AF-A0A6V8SRD7-F1
#
_cell.length_a   1.000
_cell.length_b   1.000
_cell.length_c   1.000
_cell.angle_alpha   90.00
_cell.angle_beta   90.00
_cell.angle_gamma   90.00
#
_symmetry.space_group_name_H-M   'P 1'
#
loop_
_entity.id
_entity.type
_entity.pdbx_description
1 polymer ?
#
loop_
_entity_poly.entity_id
_entity_poly.type
_entity_poly.pdbx_seq_one_letter_code
_entity_poly.pdbx_strand_id
1 'polypeptide(L)'
;MARRDDVNQLYLWPNRIESIIKWLFWINVACSLAGCIIKISTVANILLVVQILASVFYVVLKIIDDNFFWYNAESVRRETAIENGLGIDITEYETNEYYNNDLPNNFMKFSVNAFESIMFSKTTAGRMMLNESARITAALLAFVSTCLVYKDYGIMLVISQTVFSAYFVEEFVTLVVYKVRLEKLYDSFYKELITIGIKSEEQKSLLLAYAIEYEAIKAHYKIRLSQKEFWKHNTESSLKWNQICKKIKVY
;
A
#
# COMPACT_ATOMS: atom_id res chain seq x y z
N MET A 1 -20.55 -18.56 -8.98
CA MET A 1 -20.86 -18.63 -7.52
C MET A 1 -21.10 -17.19 -7.06
N ALA A 2 -21.31 -16.90 -5.78
CA ALA A 2 -21.20 -15.52 -5.30
C ALA A 2 -19.74 -15.25 -4.92
N ARG A 3 -19.20 -14.08 -5.28
CA ARG A 3 -17.86 -13.64 -4.88
C ARG A 3 -17.70 -13.72 -3.35
N ARG A 4 -16.68 -14.42 -2.87
CA ARG A 4 -16.35 -14.58 -1.44
C ARG A 4 -14.87 -14.24 -1.23
N ASP A 5 -14.55 -13.49 -0.19
CA ASP A 5 -13.16 -13.13 0.15
C ASP A 5 -13.06 -12.92 1.66
N ASP A 6 -12.89 -14.03 2.38
CA ASP A 6 -12.89 -14.04 3.85
C ASP A 6 -11.68 -13.28 4.41
N VAL A 7 -10.57 -13.24 3.67
CA VAL A 7 -9.34 -12.53 4.09
C VAL A 7 -9.60 -11.04 4.29
N ASN A 8 -10.60 -10.44 3.62
CA ASN A 8 -10.96 -9.03 3.82
C ASN A 8 -11.33 -8.68 5.27
N GLN A 9 -11.80 -9.65 6.06
CA GLN A 9 -12.11 -9.42 7.48
C GLN A 9 -10.86 -9.09 8.30
N LEU A 10 -9.70 -9.60 7.90
CA LEU A 10 -8.42 -9.35 8.58
C LEU A 10 -7.93 -7.90 8.35
N TYR A 11 -8.40 -7.24 7.30
CA TYR A 11 -8.07 -5.84 7.00
C TYR A 11 -8.92 -4.82 7.78
N LEU A 12 -9.92 -5.26 8.56
CA LEU A 12 -10.76 -4.34 9.33
C LEU A 12 -9.97 -3.53 10.37
N TRP A 13 -9.07 -4.18 11.10
CA TRP A 13 -8.21 -3.50 12.09
C TRP A 13 -7.19 -2.56 11.44
N PRO A 14 -6.41 -3.00 10.44
CA PRO A 14 -5.51 -2.10 9.70
C PRO A 14 -6.22 -0.87 9.13
N ASN A 15 -7.41 -1.06 8.55
CA ASN A 15 -8.20 0.05 7.99
C ASN A 15 -8.68 1.04 9.08
N ARG A 16 -9.04 0.55 10.27
CA ARG A 16 -9.40 1.41 11.41
C ARG A 16 -8.19 2.20 11.91
N ILE A 17 -7.04 1.55 12.06
CA ILE A 17 -5.81 2.21 12.49
C ILE A 17 -5.38 3.26 11.46
N GLU A 18 -5.44 2.95 10.16
CA GLU A 18 -5.15 3.91 9.08
C GLU A 18 -6.06 5.15 9.15
N SER A 19 -7.34 4.96 9.47
CA SER A 19 -8.29 6.07 9.67
C SER A 19 -7.90 6.95 10.87
N ILE A 20 -7.52 6.34 12.00
CA ILE A 20 -7.05 7.07 13.19
C ILE A 20 -5.76 7.85 12.87
N ILE A 21 -4.81 7.22 12.17
CA ILE A 21 -3.55 7.81 11.70
C ILE A 21 -3.82 9.04 10.81
N LYS A 22 -4.81 8.97 9.91
CA LYS A 22 -5.24 10.12 9.10
C LYS A 22 -5.80 11.26 9.94
N TRP A 23 -6.59 10.97 10.97
CA TRP A 23 -7.09 12.00 11.89
C TRP A 23 -5.96 12.64 12.70
N LEU A 24 -5.03 11.85 13.24
CA LEU A 24 -3.86 12.36 13.95
C LEU A 24 -3.03 13.30 13.08
N PHE A 25 -2.89 12.97 11.79
CA PHE A 25 -2.24 13.85 10.81
C PHE A 25 -2.95 15.20 10.69
N TRP A 26 -4.25 15.22 10.42
CA TRP A 26 -4.97 16.48 10.25
C TRP A 26 -5.04 17.30 11.54
N ILE A 27 -5.13 16.66 12.71
CA ILE A 27 -5.02 17.33 14.01
C ILE A 27 -3.65 17.99 14.15
N ASN A 28 -2.56 17.28 13.82
CA ASN A 28 -1.21 17.82 13.94
C ASN A 28 -1.00 19.05 13.03
N VAL A 29 -1.47 18.98 11.78
CA VAL A 29 -1.47 20.10 10.83
C VAL A 29 -2.32 21.26 11.34
N ALA A 30 -3.53 21.00 11.83
CA ALA A 30 -4.41 22.04 12.36
C ALA A 30 -3.81 22.74 13.59
N CYS A 31 -3.24 21.98 14.52
CA CYS A 31 -2.54 22.54 15.69
C CYS A 31 -1.33 23.37 15.27
N SER A 32 -0.60 22.94 14.23
CA SER A 32 0.57 23.65 13.70
C SER A 32 0.18 25.02 13.17
N LEU A 33 -0.87 25.07 12.33
CA LEU A 33 -1.36 26.31 11.75
C LEU A 33 -2.04 27.21 12.78
N ALA A 34 -2.86 26.64 13.69
CA ALA A 34 -3.51 27.41 14.76
C ALA A 34 -2.48 28.05 15.70
N GLY A 35 -1.41 27.31 16.02
CA GLY A 35 -0.29 27.80 16.80
C GLY A 35 0.42 29.00 16.17
N CYS A 36 0.45 29.09 14.84
CA CYS A 36 1.02 30.23 14.12
C CYS A 36 0.19 31.52 14.29
N ILE A 37 -1.11 31.40 14.57
CA ILE A 37 -2.06 32.51 14.63
C ILE A 37 -2.30 32.95 16.09
N ILE A 38 -2.41 31.98 17.00
CA ILE A 38 -2.79 32.23 18.40
C ILE A 38 -1.56 32.58 19.23
N LYS A 39 -1.44 33.86 19.60
CA LYS A 39 -0.33 34.40 20.41
C LYS A 39 -0.55 34.29 21.93
N ILE A 40 -1.59 33.58 22.37
CA ILE A 40 -1.87 33.35 23.80
C ILE A 40 -0.97 32.21 24.29
N SER A 41 -0.03 32.51 25.18
CA SER A 41 1.02 31.59 25.64
C SER A 41 0.49 30.25 26.17
N THR A 42 -0.55 30.28 27.01
CA THR A 42 -1.16 29.06 27.55
C THR A 42 -1.76 28.16 26.46
N VAL A 43 -2.48 28.75 25.50
CA VAL A 43 -3.10 28.00 24.40
C VAL A 43 -2.03 27.44 23.46
N ALA A 44 -1.01 28.24 23.14
CA ALA A 44 0.12 27.78 22.33
C ALA A 44 0.82 26.58 22.99
N ASN A 45 1.06 26.60 24.30
CA ASN A 45 1.66 25.47 25.01
C ASN A 45 0.80 24.20 24.97
N ILE A 46 -0.52 24.33 25.11
CA ILE A 46 -1.44 23.19 25.00
C ILE A 46 -1.39 22.58 23.59
N LEU A 47 -1.44 23.41 22.54
CA LEU A 47 -1.35 22.96 21.15
C LEU A 47 -0.05 22.19 20.88
N LEU A 48 1.07 22.67 21.42
CA LEU A 48 2.37 22.01 21.30
C LEU A 48 2.39 20.63 21.97
N VAL A 49 1.87 20.52 23.19
CA VAL A 49 1.78 19.22 23.89
C VAL A 49 0.91 18.24 23.10
N VAL A 50 -0.22 18.70 22.57
CA VAL A 50 -1.11 17.89 21.73
C VAL A 50 -0.38 17.40 20.47
N GLN A 51 0.40 18.26 19.81
CA GLN A 51 1.18 17.86 18.63
C GLN A 51 2.21 16.78 18.94
N ILE A 52 2.98 16.96 20.02
CA ILE A 52 3.99 15.97 20.43
C ILE A 52 3.33 14.63 20.74
N LEU A 53 2.25 14.63 21.52
CA LEU A 53 1.50 13.42 21.84
C LEU A 53 0.91 12.75 20.59
N ALA A 54 0.34 13.54 19.66
CA ALA A 54 -0.20 13.03 18.41
C ALA A 54 0.88 12.38 17.53
N SER A 55 2.08 13.00 17.44
CA SER A 55 3.21 12.44 16.70
C SER A 55 3.73 11.14 17.33
N VAL A 56 3.87 11.09 18.66
CA VAL A 56 4.29 9.85 19.34
C VAL A 56 3.25 8.75 19.14
N PHE A 57 1.96 9.06 19.31
CA PHE A 57 0.89 8.09 19.15
C PHE A 57 0.77 7.59 17.71
N TYR A 58 1.00 8.46 16.72
CA TYR A 58 1.09 8.07 15.30
C TYR A 58 2.14 6.98 15.09
N VAL A 59 3.36 7.20 15.59
CA VAL A 59 4.48 6.25 15.41
C VAL A 59 4.20 4.91 16.07
N VAL A 60 3.70 4.94 17.31
CA VAL A 60 3.35 3.72 18.05
C VAL A 60 2.26 2.92 17.33
N LEU A 61 1.19 3.58 16.88
CA LEU A 61 0.12 2.90 16.14
C LEU A 61 0.63 2.29 14.83
N LYS A 62 1.46 3.00 14.07
CA LYS A 62 2.05 2.48 12.82
C LYS A 62 2.87 1.22 13.08
N ILE A 63 3.72 1.23 14.11
CA ILE A 63 4.55 0.06 14.48
C ILE A 63 3.67 -1.13 14.86
N ILE A 64 2.65 -0.94 15.69
CA ILE A 64 1.74 -2.01 16.09
C ILE A 64 1.04 -2.59 14.85
N ASP A 65 0.54 -1.73 13.98
CA ASP A 65 -0.21 -2.16 12.81
C ASP A 65 0.66 -2.93 11.81
N ASP A 66 1.85 -2.42 11.49
CA ASP A 66 2.77 -3.03 10.52
C ASP A 66 3.32 -4.39 10.97
N ASN A 67 3.42 -4.62 12.29
CA ASN A 67 4.00 -5.86 12.84
C ASN A 67 2.97 -6.90 13.25
N PHE A 68 1.73 -6.50 13.55
CA PHE A 68 0.69 -7.43 14.00
C PHE A 68 -0.44 -7.56 12.99
N PHE A 69 -1.23 -6.49 12.81
CA PHE A 69 -2.49 -6.59 12.07
C PHE A 69 -2.27 -6.68 10.56
N TRP A 70 -1.47 -5.76 10.00
CA TRP A 70 -1.15 -5.75 8.58
C TRP A 70 -0.35 -6.99 8.17
N TYR A 71 0.63 -7.37 8.99
CA TYR A 71 1.44 -8.57 8.75
C TYR A 71 0.56 -9.82 8.66
N ASN A 72 -0.36 -10.01 9.60
CA ASN A 72 -1.27 -11.15 9.61
C ASN A 72 -2.17 -11.18 8.36
N ALA A 73 -2.78 -10.04 8.01
CA ALA A 73 -3.65 -9.94 6.84
C ALA A 73 -2.92 -10.23 5.52
N GLU A 74 -1.69 -9.74 5.36
CA GLU A 74 -0.86 -10.03 4.18
C GLU A 74 -0.31 -11.46 4.18
N SER A 75 -0.06 -12.05 5.35
CA SER A 75 0.37 -13.46 5.43
C SER A 75 -0.71 -14.40 4.92
N VAL A 76 -1.94 -14.27 5.42
CA VAL A 76 -3.09 -15.07 4.97
C VAL A 76 -3.42 -14.76 3.51
N ARG A 77 -3.24 -13.51 3.05
CA ARG A 77 -3.41 -13.17 1.63
C ARG A 77 -2.42 -13.91 0.72
N ARG A 78 -1.18 -14.14 1.18
CA ARG A 78 -0.20 -14.97 0.44
C ARG A 78 -0.58 -16.45 0.44
N GLU A 79 -1.03 -16.97 1.58
CA GLU A 79 -1.51 -18.36 1.69
C GLU A 79 -2.66 -18.61 0.71
N THR A 80 -3.68 -17.76 0.71
CA THR A 80 -4.82 -17.87 -0.23
C THR A 80 -4.42 -17.70 -1.70
N ALA A 81 -3.39 -16.90 -2.00
CA ALA A 81 -2.84 -16.81 -3.36
C ALA A 81 -2.15 -18.11 -3.80
N ILE A 82 -1.38 -18.74 -2.90
CA ILE A 82 -0.72 -20.03 -3.14
C ILE A 82 -1.76 -21.14 -3.29
N GLU A 83 -2.74 -21.20 -2.37
CA GLU A 83 -3.87 -22.13 -2.41
C GLU A 83 -4.64 -22.02 -3.74
N ASN A 84 -5.03 -20.81 -4.14
CA ASN A 84 -5.74 -20.60 -5.41
C ASN A 84 -4.89 -20.99 -6.63
N GLY A 85 -3.58 -20.68 -6.59
CA GLY A 85 -2.66 -20.95 -7.67
C GLY A 85 -2.35 -22.44 -7.84
N LEU A 86 -2.08 -23.14 -6.73
CA LEU A 86 -1.60 -24.53 -6.74
C LEU A 86 -2.69 -25.56 -6.45
N GLY A 87 -3.87 -25.14 -5.99
CA GLY A 87 -4.99 -26.04 -5.70
C GLY A 87 -4.76 -26.90 -4.46
N ILE A 88 -4.12 -26.35 -3.44
CA ILE A 88 -3.85 -27.01 -2.16
C ILE A 88 -4.61 -26.29 -1.04
N ASP A 89 -5.13 -27.03 -0.07
CA ASP A 89 -5.78 -26.46 1.11
C ASP A 89 -4.72 -26.24 2.20
N ILE A 90 -4.45 -24.96 2.51
CA ILE A 90 -3.44 -24.58 3.52
C ILE A 90 -3.92 -23.53 4.51
N THR A 91 -5.15 -23.02 4.35
CA THR A 91 -5.69 -21.98 5.21
C THR A 91 -7.22 -22.10 5.31
N GLU A 92 -7.79 -21.74 6.45
CA GLU A 92 -9.26 -21.79 6.65
C GLU A 92 -10.02 -20.68 5.91
N TYR A 93 -9.31 -19.71 5.33
CA TYR A 93 -9.89 -18.54 4.69
C TYR A 93 -10.17 -18.81 3.21
N GLU A 94 -11.43 -18.74 2.81
CA GLU A 94 -11.79 -18.97 1.41
C GLU A 94 -11.77 -17.68 0.57
N THR A 95 -11.29 -17.82 -0.67
CA THR A 95 -11.39 -16.79 -1.70
C THR A 95 -11.97 -17.37 -2.99
N ASN A 96 -13.15 -16.90 -3.39
CA ASN A 96 -13.86 -17.32 -4.61
C ASN A 96 -14.05 -16.12 -5.54
N GLU A 97 -13.72 -16.31 -6.82
CA GLU A 97 -13.80 -15.27 -7.87
C GLU A 97 -12.94 -14.03 -7.54
N TYR A 98 -11.80 -14.23 -6.86
CA TYR A 98 -10.83 -13.17 -6.58
C TYR A 98 -9.97 -12.83 -7.81
N TYR A 99 -9.55 -13.85 -8.56
CA TYR A 99 -8.78 -13.73 -9.80
C TYR A 99 -9.69 -13.91 -11.02
N ASN A 100 -9.39 -13.20 -12.11
CA ASN A 100 -10.16 -13.21 -13.35
C ASN A 100 -9.45 -14.06 -14.42
N ASN A 101 -9.12 -15.30 -14.09
CA ASN A 101 -8.61 -16.27 -15.05
C ASN A 101 -9.00 -17.70 -14.67
N ASP A 102 -9.24 -18.53 -15.70
CA ASP A 102 -9.71 -19.91 -15.56
C ASP A 102 -8.59 -20.94 -15.78
N LEU A 103 -7.33 -20.55 -15.54
CA LEU A 103 -6.20 -21.47 -15.70
C LEU A 103 -6.31 -22.63 -14.70
N PRO A 104 -5.87 -23.85 -15.09
CA PRO A 104 -5.81 -24.98 -14.17
C PRO A 104 -4.75 -24.76 -13.08
N ASN A 105 -4.99 -25.31 -11.90
CA ASN A 105 -4.12 -25.13 -10.73
C ASN A 105 -2.72 -25.72 -10.99
N ASN A 106 -1.70 -24.84 -10.97
CA ASN A 106 -0.28 -25.14 -11.09
C ASN A 106 0.54 -23.84 -10.91
N PHE A 107 1.88 -23.92 -11.00
CA PHE A 107 2.76 -22.74 -10.91
C PHE A 107 2.47 -21.66 -11.97
N MET A 108 1.93 -22.02 -13.13
CA MET A 108 1.54 -21.05 -14.15
C MET A 108 0.33 -20.24 -13.73
N LYS A 109 -0.70 -20.87 -13.14
CA LYS A 109 -1.84 -20.14 -12.58
C LYS A 109 -1.41 -19.18 -11.48
N PHE A 110 -0.57 -19.64 -10.53
CA PHE A 110 -0.01 -18.77 -9.49
C PHE A 110 0.72 -17.55 -10.10
N SER A 111 1.53 -17.77 -11.13
CA SER A 111 2.27 -16.70 -11.80
C SER A 111 1.36 -15.72 -12.56
N VAL A 112 0.29 -16.22 -13.19
CA VAL A 112 -0.69 -15.37 -13.89
C VAL A 112 -1.56 -14.59 -12.90
N ASN A 113 -1.92 -15.18 -11.76
CA ASN A 113 -2.56 -14.51 -10.64
C ASN A 113 -1.70 -13.35 -10.11
N ALA A 114 -0.38 -13.58 -9.97
CA ALA A 114 0.55 -12.52 -9.61
C ALA A 114 0.61 -11.42 -10.69
N PHE A 115 0.63 -11.79 -11.97
CA PHE A 115 0.59 -10.81 -13.07
C PHE A 115 -0.66 -9.94 -13.07
N GLU A 116 -1.83 -10.55 -12.82
CA GLU A 116 -3.08 -9.83 -12.61
C GLU A 116 -2.94 -8.82 -11.47
N SER A 117 -2.52 -9.33 -10.31
CA SER A 117 -2.36 -8.53 -9.09
C SER A 117 -1.39 -7.37 -9.28
N ILE A 118 -0.26 -7.58 -9.96
CA ILE A 118 0.70 -6.51 -10.31
C ILE A 118 0.01 -5.42 -11.13
N MET A 119 -0.82 -5.79 -12.12
CA MET A 119 -1.51 -4.82 -12.96
C MET A 119 -2.47 -3.94 -12.15
N PHE A 120 -3.26 -4.54 -11.26
CA PHE A 120 -4.14 -3.80 -10.37
C PHE A 120 -3.34 -2.94 -9.40
N SER A 121 -2.34 -3.52 -8.73
CA SER A 121 -1.51 -2.84 -7.74
C SER A 121 -0.77 -1.62 -8.29
N LYS A 122 -0.15 -1.73 -9.47
CA LYS A 122 0.54 -0.58 -10.10
C LYS A 122 -0.43 0.53 -10.51
N THR A 123 -1.65 0.15 -10.93
CA THR A 123 -2.68 1.11 -11.35
C THR A 123 -3.21 1.86 -10.13
N THR A 124 -3.52 1.15 -9.04
CA THR A 124 -3.95 1.76 -7.78
C THR A 124 -2.86 2.67 -7.22
N ALA A 125 -1.61 2.20 -7.17
CA ALA A 125 -0.48 2.99 -6.67
C ALA A 125 -0.30 4.29 -7.48
N GLY A 126 -0.42 4.24 -8.81
CA GLY A 126 -0.36 5.43 -9.66
C GLY A 126 -1.47 6.44 -9.37
N ARG A 127 -2.69 5.98 -9.12
CA ARG A 127 -3.82 6.87 -8.76
C ARG A 127 -3.68 7.48 -7.37
N MET A 128 -3.04 6.78 -6.43
CA MET A 128 -2.77 7.29 -5.08
C MET A 128 -1.74 8.42 -5.05
N MET A 129 -0.82 8.49 -6.01
CA MET A 129 0.28 9.47 -6.01
C MET A 129 -0.21 10.93 -5.87
N LEU A 130 -1.33 11.30 -6.51
CA LEU A 130 -1.86 12.66 -6.41
C LEU A 130 -2.29 12.99 -4.98
N ASN A 131 -3.05 12.11 -4.33
CA ASN A 131 -3.52 12.34 -2.96
C ASN A 131 -2.36 12.36 -1.97
N GLU A 132 -1.40 11.44 -2.09
CA GLU A 132 -0.23 11.41 -1.20
C GLU A 132 0.70 12.62 -1.44
N SER A 133 0.85 13.10 -2.67
CA SER A 133 1.62 14.32 -2.95
C SER A 133 1.02 15.55 -2.29
N ALA A 134 -0.31 15.68 -2.27
CA ALA A 134 -1.00 16.75 -1.57
C ALA A 134 -0.79 16.65 -0.04
N ARG A 135 -0.82 15.43 0.50
CA ARG A 135 -0.59 15.16 1.93
C ARG A 135 0.81 15.58 2.38
N ILE A 136 1.84 15.22 1.62
CA ILE A 136 3.22 15.67 1.91
C ILE A 136 3.33 17.18 1.81
N THR A 137 2.74 17.78 0.78
CA THR A 137 2.79 19.23 0.60
C THR A 137 2.21 19.94 1.83
N ALA A 138 1.08 19.46 2.35
CA ALA A 138 0.50 19.96 3.60
C ALA A 138 1.43 19.73 4.81
N ALA A 139 2.06 18.55 4.92
CA ALA A 139 3.01 18.25 5.99
C ALA A 139 4.22 19.19 5.98
N LEU A 140 4.82 19.42 4.81
CA LEU A 140 5.97 20.31 4.63
C LEU A 140 5.60 21.77 4.91
N LEU A 141 4.42 22.22 4.49
CA LEU A 141 3.93 23.57 4.79
C LEU A 141 3.72 23.76 6.30
N ALA A 142 3.15 22.77 7.00
CA ALA A 142 3.00 22.80 8.45
C ALA A 142 4.36 22.85 9.16
N PHE A 143 5.32 22.03 8.72
CA PHE A 143 6.68 22.01 9.22
C PHE A 143 7.36 23.38 9.10
N VAL A 144 7.40 23.94 7.88
CA VAL A 144 8.03 25.24 7.62
C VAL A 144 7.36 26.35 8.42
N SER A 145 6.02 26.36 8.48
CA SER A 145 5.25 27.35 9.26
C SER A 145 5.64 27.32 10.74
N THR A 146 5.78 26.11 11.29
CA THR A 146 6.19 25.92 12.69
C THR A 146 7.61 26.44 12.91
N CYS A 147 8.56 26.08 12.06
CA CYS A 147 9.95 26.54 12.16
C CYS A 147 10.07 28.08 12.11
N LEU A 148 9.22 28.76 11.34
CA LEU A 148 9.27 30.22 11.19
C LEU A 148 8.71 30.97 12.41
N VAL A 149 7.64 30.46 13.02
CA VAL A 149 6.96 31.13 14.15
C VAL A 149 7.60 30.77 15.50
N TYR A 150 8.04 29.54 15.66
CA TYR A 150 8.46 28.97 16.94
C TYR A 150 9.98 29.07 17.18
N LYS A 151 10.62 30.19 16.80
CA LYS A 151 12.08 30.39 16.93
C LYS A 151 12.62 30.22 18.36
N ASP A 152 11.78 30.50 19.36
CA ASP A 152 12.14 30.45 20.79
C ASP A 152 11.64 29.18 21.52
N TYR A 153 10.96 28.27 20.82
CA TYR A 153 10.42 27.07 21.46
C TYR A 153 11.41 25.91 21.45
N GLY A 154 11.29 25.09 22.49
CA GLY A 154 12.27 24.05 22.83
C GLY A 154 12.50 23.04 21.70
N ILE A 155 13.75 22.57 21.65
CA ILE A 155 14.28 21.58 20.71
C ILE A 155 13.36 20.36 20.46
N MET A 156 12.55 19.98 21.46
CA MET A 156 11.59 18.88 21.37
C MET A 156 10.51 19.08 20.30
N LEU A 157 10.01 20.31 20.09
CA LEU A 157 9.02 20.57 19.04
C LEU A 157 9.62 20.36 17.66
N VAL A 158 10.81 20.90 17.42
CA VAL A 158 11.53 20.78 16.15
C VAL A 158 11.80 19.30 15.86
N ILE A 159 12.26 18.53 16.85
CA ILE A 159 12.45 17.09 16.71
C ILE A 159 11.15 16.39 16.33
N SER A 160 10.05 16.63 17.07
CA SER A 160 8.76 15.98 16.81
C SER A 160 8.25 16.28 15.40
N GLN A 161 8.29 17.54 14.98
CA GLN A 161 7.83 17.98 13.66
C GLN A 161 8.71 17.44 12.53
N THR A 162 10.02 17.35 12.76
CA THR A 162 10.96 16.76 11.81
C THR A 162 10.67 15.27 11.62
N VAL A 163 10.60 14.52 12.72
CA VAL A 163 10.28 13.08 12.70
C VAL A 163 8.94 12.85 12.01
N PHE A 164 7.92 13.61 12.39
CA PHE A 164 6.58 13.49 11.83
C PHE A 164 6.54 13.76 10.32
N SER A 165 7.20 14.82 9.86
CA SER A 165 7.26 15.17 8.44
C SER A 165 8.06 14.16 7.61
N ALA A 166 9.16 13.64 8.18
CA ALA A 166 9.99 12.63 7.55
C ALA A 166 9.20 11.35 7.23
N TYR A 167 8.27 10.93 8.10
CA TYR A 167 7.40 9.79 7.82
C TYR A 167 6.54 9.95 6.56
N PHE A 168 5.97 11.13 6.32
CA PHE A 168 5.14 11.35 5.11
C PHE A 168 5.98 11.40 3.84
N VAL A 169 7.18 11.99 3.93
CA VAL A 169 8.14 11.97 2.82
C VAL A 169 8.56 10.54 2.51
N GLU A 170 8.89 9.74 3.53
CA GLU A 170 9.22 8.33 3.39
C GLU A 170 8.06 7.54 2.75
N GLU A 171 6.83 7.69 3.24
CA GLU A 171 5.64 6.99 2.72
C GLU A 171 5.45 7.21 1.22
N PHE A 172 5.62 8.45 0.75
CA PHE A 172 5.49 8.77 -0.67
C PHE A 172 6.66 8.30 -1.52
N VAL A 173 7.90 8.47 -1.04
CA VAL A 173 9.07 7.96 -1.77
C VAL A 173 8.95 6.44 -1.93
N THR A 174 8.53 5.76 -0.87
CA THR A 174 8.26 4.31 -0.87
C THR A 174 7.15 3.95 -1.87
N LEU A 175 6.05 4.72 -1.92
CA LEU A 175 4.98 4.54 -2.92
C LEU A 175 5.49 4.69 -4.36
N VAL A 176 6.33 5.69 -4.63
CA VAL A 176 6.93 5.92 -5.94
C VAL A 176 7.83 4.75 -6.33
N VAL A 177 8.72 4.32 -5.43
CA VAL A 177 9.64 3.20 -5.68
C VAL A 177 8.85 1.90 -5.89
N TYR A 178 7.84 1.63 -5.07
CA TYR A 178 6.94 0.49 -5.21
C TYR A 178 6.29 0.45 -6.59
N LYS A 179 5.70 1.57 -7.04
CA LYS A 179 5.09 1.67 -8.38
C LYS A 179 6.09 1.37 -9.49
N VAL A 180 7.28 1.98 -9.44
CA VAL A 180 8.32 1.76 -10.45
C VAL A 180 8.78 0.30 -10.49
N ARG A 181 8.89 -0.35 -9.33
CA ARG A 181 9.24 -1.78 -9.23
C ARG A 181 8.15 -2.65 -9.86
N LEU A 182 6.87 -2.37 -9.56
CA LEU A 182 5.75 -3.08 -10.17
C LEU A 182 5.63 -2.85 -11.68
N GLU A 183 5.93 -1.65 -12.18
CA GLU A 183 5.95 -1.37 -13.62
C GLU A 183 6.98 -2.22 -14.35
N LYS A 184 8.21 -2.28 -13.82
CA LYS A 184 9.26 -3.15 -14.37
C LYS A 184 8.85 -4.62 -14.35
N LEU A 185 8.30 -5.09 -13.23
CA LEU A 185 7.87 -6.49 -13.09
C LEU A 185 6.72 -6.82 -14.05
N TYR A 186 5.76 -5.89 -14.20
CA TYR A 186 4.68 -6.01 -15.19
C TYR A 186 5.22 -6.15 -16.61
N ASP A 187 6.19 -5.32 -16.99
CA ASP A 187 6.77 -5.36 -18.34
C ASP A 187 7.50 -6.69 -18.60
N SER A 188 8.21 -7.21 -17.58
CA SER A 188 8.83 -8.55 -17.65
C SER A 188 7.81 -9.66 -17.84
N PHE A 189 6.73 -9.69 -17.04
CA PHE A 189 5.62 -10.64 -17.22
C PHE A 189 4.98 -10.52 -18.60
N TYR A 190 4.67 -9.30 -19.03
CA TYR A 190 4.04 -9.03 -20.32
C TYR A 190 4.91 -9.54 -21.48
N LYS A 191 6.23 -9.31 -21.42
CA LYS A 191 7.17 -9.78 -22.44
C LYS A 191 7.17 -11.31 -22.53
N GLU A 192 7.32 -12.01 -21.41
CA GLU A 192 7.38 -13.48 -21.40
C GLU A 192 6.04 -14.12 -21.80
N LEU A 193 4.93 -13.71 -21.18
CA LEU A 193 3.61 -14.35 -21.39
C LEU A 193 2.97 -14.03 -22.75
N ILE A 194 3.22 -12.84 -23.31
CA ILE A 194 2.46 -12.32 -24.46
C ILE A 194 3.34 -12.13 -25.69
N THR A 195 4.51 -11.53 -25.52
CA THR A 195 5.39 -11.22 -26.65
C THR A 195 6.11 -12.47 -27.13
N ILE A 196 6.80 -13.17 -26.22
CA ILE A 196 7.58 -14.37 -26.51
C ILE A 196 6.68 -15.62 -26.50
N GLY A 197 5.85 -15.75 -25.46
CA GLY A 197 5.13 -16.97 -25.14
C GLY A 197 6.00 -18.01 -24.42
N ILE A 198 5.36 -18.93 -23.71
CA ILE A 198 6.02 -19.92 -22.86
C ILE A 198 6.26 -21.19 -23.65
N LYS A 199 7.53 -21.50 -23.91
CA LYS A 199 7.98 -22.63 -24.74
C LYS A 199 8.88 -23.62 -23.98
N SER A 200 9.39 -23.23 -22.82
CA SER A 200 10.32 -24.05 -22.04
C SER A 200 10.01 -24.01 -20.54
N GLU A 201 10.51 -25.00 -19.80
CA GLU A 201 10.36 -25.07 -18.35
C GLU A 201 11.15 -23.95 -17.65
N GLU A 202 12.29 -23.52 -18.20
CA GLU A 202 13.06 -22.39 -17.66
C GLU A 202 12.25 -21.10 -17.64
N GLN A 203 11.43 -20.85 -18.66
CA GLN A 203 10.53 -19.69 -18.67
C GLN A 203 9.44 -19.80 -17.60
N LYS A 204 8.92 -21.00 -17.34
CA LYS A 204 7.95 -21.22 -16.24
C LYS A 204 8.59 -20.96 -14.88
N SER A 205 9.82 -21.44 -14.67
CA SER A 205 10.59 -21.15 -13.46
C SER A 205 10.87 -19.65 -13.30
N LEU A 206 11.16 -18.94 -14.40
CA LEU A 206 11.36 -17.49 -14.40
C LEU A 206 10.08 -16.73 -14.00
N LEU A 207 8.93 -17.15 -14.52
CA LEU A 207 7.63 -16.56 -14.13
C LEU A 207 7.32 -16.79 -12.65
N LEU A 208 7.63 -17.98 -12.12
CA LEU A 208 7.52 -18.25 -10.69
C LEU A 208 8.43 -17.33 -9.88
N ALA A 209 9.68 -17.12 -10.33
CA ALA A 209 10.60 -16.19 -9.69
C ALA A 209 10.04 -14.75 -9.69
N TYR A 210 9.41 -14.31 -10.78
CA TYR A 210 8.73 -13.01 -10.84
C TYR A 210 7.52 -12.93 -9.89
N ALA A 211 6.75 -14.01 -9.75
CA ALA A 211 5.63 -14.05 -8.81
C ALA A 211 6.11 -13.96 -7.36
N ILE A 212 7.23 -14.62 -7.03
CA ILE A 212 7.88 -14.52 -5.72
C ILE A 212 8.41 -13.09 -5.49
N GLU A 213 9.04 -12.49 -6.50
CA GLU A 213 9.51 -11.09 -6.44
C GLU A 213 8.37 -10.12 -6.17
N TYR A 214 7.17 -10.35 -6.73
CA TYR A 214 5.99 -9.55 -6.42
C TYR A 214 5.62 -9.61 -4.93
N GLU A 215 5.56 -10.82 -4.34
CA GLU A 215 5.27 -10.96 -2.92
C GLU A 215 6.38 -10.38 -2.03
N ALA A 216 7.64 -10.46 -2.46
CA ALA A 216 8.77 -9.82 -1.79
C ALA A 216 8.64 -8.28 -1.82
N ILE A 217 8.30 -7.69 -2.96
CA ILE A 217 8.03 -6.25 -3.11
C ILE A 217 6.89 -5.82 -2.18
N LYS A 218 5.77 -6.55 -2.14
CA LYS A 218 4.65 -6.27 -1.24
C LYS A 218 5.08 -6.29 0.23
N ALA A 219 5.78 -7.34 0.65
CA ALA A 219 6.21 -7.52 2.03
C ALA A 219 7.26 -6.47 2.46
N HIS A 220 8.16 -6.08 1.56
CA HIS A 220 9.22 -5.12 1.84
C HIS A 220 8.69 -3.69 1.95
N TYR A 221 7.92 -3.23 0.94
CA TYR A 221 7.48 -1.83 0.89
C TYR A 221 6.22 -1.55 1.70
N LYS A 222 5.41 -2.59 1.99
CA LYS A 222 4.20 -2.50 2.83
C LYS A 222 3.23 -1.39 2.40
N ILE A 223 3.15 -1.12 1.09
CA ILE A 223 2.26 -0.09 0.55
C ILE A 223 0.80 -0.55 0.69
N ARG A 224 0.02 0.25 1.42
CA ARG A 224 -1.40 -0.01 1.66
C ARG A 224 -2.22 0.63 0.55
N LEU A 225 -2.61 -0.19 -0.41
CA LEU A 225 -3.35 0.29 -1.58
C LEU A 225 -4.75 0.74 -1.19
N SER A 226 -5.14 1.93 -1.67
CA SER A 226 -6.44 2.51 -1.38
C SER A 226 -7.56 1.68 -2.02
N GLN A 227 -8.41 1.06 -1.19
CA GLN A 227 -9.61 0.38 -1.66
C GLN A 227 -10.53 1.31 -2.44
N LYS A 228 -10.65 2.57 -2.02
CA LYS A 228 -11.44 3.59 -2.72
C LYS A 228 -10.92 3.82 -4.14
N GLU A 229 -9.60 3.96 -4.31
CA GLU A 229 -9.03 4.14 -5.65
C GLU A 229 -9.14 2.86 -6.47
N PHE A 230 -8.89 1.69 -5.88
CA PHE A 230 -9.07 0.39 -6.52
C PHE A 230 -10.47 0.24 -7.13
N TRP A 231 -11.52 0.46 -6.34
CA TRP A 231 -12.90 0.31 -6.80
C TRP A 231 -13.29 1.28 -7.92
N LYS A 232 -12.71 2.49 -7.96
CA LYS A 232 -12.95 3.45 -9.04
C LYS A 232 -12.51 2.94 -10.41
N HIS A 233 -11.47 2.11 -10.47
CA HIS A 233 -10.95 1.59 -11.74
C HIS A 233 -11.11 0.08 -11.90
N ASN A 234 -11.65 -0.62 -10.91
CA ASN A 234 -11.75 -2.07 -10.92
C ASN A 234 -12.43 -2.59 -12.19
N THR A 235 -13.58 -2.02 -12.57
CA THR A 235 -14.30 -2.43 -13.79
C THR A 235 -13.46 -2.25 -15.06
N GLU A 236 -12.81 -1.10 -15.22
CA GLU A 236 -11.94 -0.81 -16.36
C GLU A 236 -10.72 -1.75 -16.39
N SER A 237 -10.08 -1.96 -15.24
CA SER A 237 -8.93 -2.84 -15.09
C SER A 237 -9.27 -4.30 -15.32
N SER A 238 -10.41 -4.80 -14.83
CA SER A 238 -10.88 -6.17 -15.11
C SER A 238 -11.14 -6.38 -16.60
N LEU A 239 -11.75 -5.41 -17.29
CA LEU A 239 -11.94 -5.49 -18.74
C LEU A 239 -10.59 -5.54 -19.49
N LYS A 240 -9.65 -4.68 -19.09
CA LYS A 240 -8.30 -4.67 -19.65
C LYS A 240 -7.55 -5.98 -19.36
N TRP A 241 -7.68 -6.50 -18.15
CA TRP A 241 -7.10 -7.80 -17.77
C TRP A 241 -7.65 -8.91 -18.66
N ASN A 242 -8.97 -8.99 -18.84
CA ASN A 242 -9.59 -10.02 -19.68
C ASN A 242 -9.06 -9.99 -21.12
N GLN A 243 -8.78 -8.79 -21.66
CA GLN A 243 -8.13 -8.65 -22.97
C GLN A 243 -6.68 -9.12 -22.98
N ILE A 244 -5.95 -8.90 -21.89
CA ILE A 244 -4.56 -9.36 -21.71
C ILE A 244 -4.50 -10.87 -21.54
N CYS A 245 -5.37 -11.43 -20.68
CA CYS A 245 -5.42 -12.85 -20.36
C CYS A 245 -5.67 -13.69 -21.62
N LYS A 246 -6.53 -13.23 -22.54
CA LYS A 246 -6.77 -13.87 -23.85
C LYS A 246 -5.56 -13.90 -24.79
N LYS A 247 -4.54 -13.07 -24.54
CA LYS A 247 -3.32 -12.98 -25.35
C LYS A 247 -2.16 -13.80 -24.76
N ILE A 248 -2.36 -14.41 -23.58
CA ILE A 248 -1.34 -15.26 -22.96
C ILE A 248 -1.11 -16.47 -23.86
N LYS A 249 0.16 -16.73 -24.17
CA LYS A 249 0.60 -17.84 -25.03
C LYS A 249 1.32 -18.88 -24.17
N VAL A 250 0.61 -19.93 -23.79
CA VAL A 250 1.18 -21.11 -23.12
C VAL A 250 1.01 -22.28 -24.08
N TYR A 251 2.14 -22.89 -24.48
CA TYR A 251 2.20 -24.00 -25.43
C TYR A 251 2.42 -25.32 -24.70
#